data_AF-A0A0G4ETN1-F1
#
_entry.id   AF-A0A0G4ETN1-F1
#
_cell.length_a   1.000
_cell.length_b   1.000
_cell.length_c   1.000
_cell.angle_alpha   90.00
_cell.angle_beta   90.00
_cell.angle_gamma   90.00
#
_symmetry.space_group_name_H-M   'P 1'
#
loop_
_entity.id
_entity.type
_entity.pdbx_description
1 polymer ?
#
loop_
_entity_poly.entity_id
_entity_poly.type
_entity_poly.pdbx_seq_one_letter_code
_entity_poly.pdbx_strand_id
1 'polypeptide(L)'
;MGQAAPSAASSAAAPLPQPQEDQRVRLFDLPPEVDNEIFPFLGADLSIGLARLRRTCKHGRQHVDADLLKSQIDTQLTGKGLKDVISYDLPSLDLLQRLLYIIDKSGDWAATVRIIRVAVHQGRGGGQLPIELTSADVEGVGSRAVVNGRCEALRQLSLIQRHLNMELERLDGEERLDVHRLTIHTLQTLPANHPFRERYDPANPVCVCVSIMVRGAGGESYGQWATDPVCAIDEYEYASVRDAVLYRMQHRGSEVAYQGVHRRNDAPRHNQLRDLASQPPPIWDCRTISTIHRAALEDFYRVIVLHGDQPGHQFEAHISITSYSTFAAVHLYTTERPVMGVGAARFPQTVTVVREVMRAADPVMVFGNQLDVALPPAAGGAGGGQGGGQTAGPAAAAAASSSAAAGAAVGYTSQHNGGDLMDIDSGDGPAAPADGQGGGGGSSSDLLQKIRSMRSLVPQLASDLERADNIIATHTDNTEDGALLAGSLSSILDTLTDAQSALSKELAEIAGHTTQVSAGVPAAAVGVSSSRESPAAAAGGAGISRGEKRKAAASSASSGDDGEAERPHKRAKGDGGGSSTIAEDE
;
A
#
# COMPACT_ATOMS: atom_id res chain seq x y z
N MET A 1 -49.14 -40.06 55.57
CA MET A 1 -48.30 -38.96 56.07
C MET A 1 -47.69 -38.26 54.87
N GLY A 2 -48.30 -37.16 54.43
CA GLY A 2 -47.82 -36.36 53.30
C GLY A 2 -47.12 -35.11 53.82
N GLN A 3 -45.90 -34.85 53.35
CA GLN A 3 -45.21 -33.57 53.54
C GLN A 3 -45.19 -32.83 52.20
N ALA A 4 -45.77 -31.63 52.23
CA ALA A 4 -45.79 -30.68 51.12
C ALA A 4 -44.47 -29.89 51.08
N ALA A 5 -43.98 -29.66 49.86
CA ALA A 5 -42.83 -28.82 49.56
C ALA A 5 -43.19 -27.31 49.62
N PRO A 6 -42.24 -26.42 49.99
CA PRO A 6 -42.48 -24.98 49.98
C PRO A 6 -42.24 -24.35 48.59
N SER A 7 -43.11 -23.41 48.28
CA SER A 7 -43.18 -22.57 47.09
C SER A 7 -41.97 -21.64 46.94
N ALA A 8 -41.36 -21.63 45.75
CA ALA A 8 -40.30 -20.69 45.39
C ALA A 8 -40.90 -19.32 45.01
N ALA A 9 -40.43 -18.26 45.67
CA ALA A 9 -40.74 -16.87 45.32
C ALA A 9 -39.76 -16.38 44.24
N SER A 10 -40.33 -15.88 43.13
CA SER A 10 -39.63 -15.25 42.02
C SER A 10 -39.10 -13.88 42.43
N SER A 11 -37.79 -13.72 42.47
CA SER A 11 -37.12 -12.42 42.68
C SER A 11 -36.97 -11.73 41.33
N ALA A 12 -37.69 -10.63 41.14
CA ALA A 12 -37.58 -9.76 39.97
C ALA A 12 -36.18 -9.11 39.95
N ALA A 13 -35.34 -9.55 39.00
CA ALA A 13 -34.04 -8.95 38.76
C ALA A 13 -34.21 -7.50 38.26
N ALA A 14 -33.56 -6.56 38.95
CA ALA A 14 -33.49 -5.17 38.55
C ALA A 14 -32.87 -5.05 37.14
N PRO A 15 -33.39 -4.14 36.28
CA PRO A 15 -32.85 -3.94 34.95
C PRO A 15 -31.40 -3.48 35.05
N LEU A 16 -30.50 -4.22 34.37
CA LEU A 16 -29.10 -3.83 34.20
C LEU A 16 -29.07 -2.43 33.55
N PRO A 17 -28.22 -1.51 34.04
CA PRO A 17 -28.06 -0.20 33.41
C PRO A 17 -27.66 -0.40 31.95
N GLN A 18 -28.45 0.16 31.04
CA GLN A 18 -28.11 0.12 29.62
C GLN A 18 -26.75 0.79 29.42
N PRO A 19 -25.86 0.19 28.61
CA PRO A 19 -24.59 0.82 28.27
C PRO A 19 -24.92 2.20 27.67
N GLN A 20 -24.41 3.26 28.29
CA GLN A 20 -24.55 4.61 27.76
C GLN A 20 -23.86 4.61 26.39
N GLU A 21 -24.67 4.65 25.32
CA GLU A 21 -24.17 4.84 23.96
C GLU A 21 -23.38 6.15 23.91
N ASP A 22 -22.10 6.02 23.57
CA ASP A 22 -21.18 7.01 23.02
C ASP A 22 -21.48 8.47 23.36
N GLN A 23 -21.06 8.88 24.56
CA GLN A 23 -20.86 10.28 24.88
C GLN A 23 -19.65 10.80 24.08
N ARG A 24 -19.86 11.07 22.79
CA ARG A 24 -18.87 11.72 21.92
C ARG A 24 -18.44 13.04 22.55
N VAL A 25 -17.13 13.25 22.61
CA VAL A 25 -16.52 14.50 23.12
C VAL A 25 -17.03 15.67 22.29
N ARG A 26 -17.69 16.63 22.95
CA ARG A 26 -18.28 17.81 22.31
C ARG A 26 -17.25 18.92 22.19
N LEU A 27 -17.16 19.53 21.01
CA LEU A 27 -16.16 20.54 20.67
C LEU A 27 -16.52 21.93 21.24
N PHE A 28 -17.80 22.26 21.40
CA PHE A 28 -18.22 23.60 21.85
C PHE A 28 -19.34 23.61 22.90
N ASP A 29 -19.56 22.51 23.65
CA ASP A 29 -20.73 22.36 24.53
C ASP A 29 -22.07 22.63 23.82
N LEU A 30 -22.08 22.52 22.49
CA LEU A 30 -23.26 22.73 21.67
C LEU A 30 -24.15 21.48 21.68
N PRO A 31 -25.42 21.60 21.29
CA PRO A 31 -26.23 20.44 20.94
C PRO A 31 -25.49 19.57 19.92
N PRO A 32 -25.54 18.23 20.05
CA PRO A 32 -24.76 17.32 19.20
C PRO A 32 -25.08 17.47 17.72
N GLU A 33 -26.29 17.92 17.38
CA GLU A 33 -26.69 18.25 16.00
C GLU A 33 -25.82 19.37 15.43
N VAL A 34 -25.58 20.43 16.21
CA VAL A 34 -24.79 21.59 15.79
C VAL A 34 -23.29 21.28 15.77
N ASP A 35 -22.80 20.52 16.75
CA ASP A 35 -21.40 20.11 16.79
C ASP A 35 -21.02 19.25 15.58
N ASN A 36 -21.92 18.34 15.16
CA ASN A 36 -21.73 17.54 13.95
C ASN A 36 -21.75 18.38 12.66
N GLU A 37 -22.51 19.48 12.64
CA GLU A 37 -22.54 20.42 11.51
C GLU A 37 -21.26 21.26 11.42
N ILE A 38 -20.56 21.53 12.53
CA ILE A 38 -19.33 22.34 12.54
C ILE A 38 -18.15 21.65 11.85
N PHE A 39 -18.04 20.32 11.97
CA PHE A 39 -16.92 19.57 11.40
C PHE A 39 -16.75 19.77 9.88
N PRO A 40 -17.82 19.69 9.05
CA PRO A 40 -17.76 20.07 7.64
C PRO A 40 -17.24 21.49 7.38
N PHE A 41 -17.51 22.46 8.27
CA PHE A 41 -17.04 23.84 8.12
C PHE A 41 -15.55 24.02 8.44
N LEU A 42 -14.91 23.07 9.11
CA LEU A 42 -13.46 23.06 9.30
C LEU A 42 -12.70 22.78 8.00
N GLY A 43 -13.43 22.47 6.91
CA GLY A 43 -12.92 22.23 5.57
C GLY A 43 -12.65 20.75 5.31
N ALA A 44 -12.30 20.43 4.06
CA ALA A 44 -11.91 19.07 3.66
C ALA A 44 -10.68 18.56 4.45
N ASP A 45 -9.91 19.46 5.04
CA ASP A 45 -8.68 19.17 5.76
C ASP A 45 -8.87 19.31 7.26
N LEU A 46 -9.61 18.36 7.84
CA LEU A 46 -9.96 18.36 9.26
C LEU A 46 -8.74 18.57 10.17
N SER A 47 -7.62 17.91 9.86
CA SER A 47 -6.36 18.04 10.60
C SER A 47 -5.83 19.48 10.64
N ILE A 48 -5.94 20.22 9.52
CA ILE A 48 -5.53 21.63 9.42
C ILE A 48 -6.54 22.53 10.14
N GLY A 49 -7.84 22.27 9.96
CA GLY A 49 -8.91 23.02 10.63
C GLY A 49 -8.77 22.98 12.14
N LEU A 50 -8.54 21.79 12.71
CA LEU A 50 -8.30 21.59 14.14
C LEU A 50 -7.00 22.28 14.60
N ALA A 51 -5.92 22.24 13.81
CA ALA A 51 -4.67 22.93 14.12
C ALA A 51 -4.86 24.44 14.18
N ARG A 52 -5.58 24.99 13.20
CA ARG A 52 -5.87 26.42 13.12
C ARG A 52 -6.77 26.84 14.27
N LEU A 53 -7.82 26.09 14.57
CA LEU A 53 -8.72 26.36 15.68
C LEU A 53 -7.97 26.40 17.02
N ARG A 54 -7.11 25.40 17.28
CA ARG A 54 -6.27 25.30 18.47
C ARG A 54 -5.29 26.48 18.63
N ARG A 55 -4.73 26.99 17.51
CA ARG A 55 -3.76 28.09 17.52
C ARG A 55 -4.40 29.46 17.63
N THR A 56 -5.55 29.67 16.98
CA THR A 56 -6.15 31.00 16.79
C THR A 56 -7.18 31.39 17.85
N CYS A 57 -7.77 30.43 18.56
CA CYS A 57 -8.80 30.69 19.56
C CYS A 57 -8.49 30.01 20.90
N LYS A 58 -8.73 30.73 22.01
CA LYS A 58 -8.58 30.20 23.37
C LYS A 58 -9.48 28.98 23.60
N HIS A 59 -10.73 29.03 23.16
CA HIS A 59 -11.66 27.90 23.24
C HIS A 59 -11.16 26.71 22.40
N GLY A 60 -10.68 26.96 21.18
CA GLY A 60 -10.06 25.92 20.36
C GLY A 60 -8.90 25.22 21.06
N ARG A 61 -8.07 25.95 21.83
CA ARG A 61 -7.00 25.37 22.63
C ARG A 61 -7.50 24.47 23.77
N GLN A 62 -8.65 24.82 24.34
CA GLN A 62 -9.26 24.07 25.44
C GLN A 62 -9.99 22.81 24.95
N HIS A 63 -10.65 22.89 23.79
CA HIS A 63 -11.50 21.81 23.28
C HIS A 63 -10.82 20.87 22.26
N VAL A 64 -9.74 21.30 21.60
CA VAL A 64 -8.89 20.38 20.81
C VAL A 64 -7.90 19.70 21.75
N ASP A 65 -8.42 18.75 22.53
CA ASP A 65 -7.67 17.95 23.49
C ASP A 65 -7.20 16.61 22.90
N ALA A 66 -6.61 15.78 23.76
CA ALA A 66 -6.02 14.51 23.35
C ALA A 66 -7.10 13.49 22.98
N ASP A 67 -8.22 13.51 23.69
CA ASP A 67 -9.29 12.53 23.53
C ASP A 67 -10.06 12.76 22.23
N LEU A 68 -10.30 14.03 21.87
CA LEU A 68 -10.85 14.38 20.56
C LEU A 68 -9.91 13.93 19.44
N LEU A 69 -8.61 14.26 19.51
CA LEU A 69 -7.66 13.87 18.47
C LEU A 69 -7.55 12.35 18.34
N LYS A 70 -7.53 11.62 19.47
CA LYS A 70 -7.55 10.16 19.49
C LYS A 70 -8.80 9.61 18.81
N SER A 71 -9.98 10.10 19.16
CA SER A 71 -11.25 9.69 18.55
C SER A 71 -11.26 9.92 17.03
N GLN A 72 -10.70 11.04 16.55
CA GLN A 72 -10.57 11.31 15.12
C GLN A 72 -9.57 10.38 14.43
N ILE A 73 -8.43 10.09 15.08
CA ILE A 73 -7.45 9.10 14.57
C ILE A 73 -8.11 7.73 14.49
N ASP A 74 -8.80 7.26 15.52
CA ASP A 74 -9.49 5.97 15.55
C ASP A 74 -10.55 5.86 14.45
N THR A 75 -11.28 6.95 14.20
CA THR A 75 -12.26 7.04 13.10
C THR A 75 -11.56 6.87 11.74
N GLN A 76 -10.43 7.55 11.52
CA GLN A 76 -9.63 7.43 10.30
C GLN A 76 -9.02 6.03 10.14
N LEU A 77 -8.46 5.46 11.22
CA LEU A 77 -7.91 4.10 11.22
C LEU A 77 -9.01 3.07 10.89
N THR A 78 -10.21 3.23 11.45
CA THR A 78 -11.35 2.36 11.14
C THR A 78 -11.77 2.51 9.68
N GLY A 79 -11.98 3.74 9.21
CA GLY A 79 -12.43 4.02 7.84
C GLY A 79 -11.45 3.57 6.76
N LYS A 80 -10.16 3.49 7.08
CA LYS A 80 -9.09 3.04 6.17
C LYS A 80 -8.70 1.57 6.36
N GLY A 81 -9.41 0.82 7.22
CA GLY A 81 -9.13 -0.61 7.48
C GLY A 81 -7.80 -0.86 8.22
N LEU A 82 -7.30 0.13 8.95
CA LEU A 82 -6.06 0.09 9.71
C LEU A 82 -6.22 -0.26 11.19
N LYS A 83 -7.46 -0.27 11.72
CA LYS A 83 -7.73 -0.48 13.16
C LYS A 83 -7.08 -1.74 13.73
N ASP A 84 -7.08 -2.84 12.98
CA ASP A 84 -6.49 -4.12 13.40
C ASP A 84 -5.04 -4.29 12.92
N VAL A 85 -4.45 -3.24 12.36
CA VAL A 85 -3.11 -3.25 11.74
C VAL A 85 -2.18 -2.30 12.45
N ILE A 86 -2.68 -1.14 12.87
CA ILE A 86 -1.92 -0.06 13.49
C ILE A 86 -2.60 0.33 14.79
N SER A 87 -1.81 0.43 15.86
CA SER A 87 -2.12 1.10 17.11
C SER A 87 -1.15 2.26 17.30
N TYR A 88 -1.38 3.11 18.29
CA TYR A 88 -0.48 4.22 18.58
C TYR A 88 -0.47 4.56 20.07
N ASP A 89 0.70 4.92 20.59
CA ASP A 89 0.88 5.51 21.91
C ASP A 89 1.75 6.77 21.78
N LEU A 90 1.08 7.92 21.78
CA LEU A 90 1.73 9.22 21.55
C LEU A 90 1.50 10.14 22.74
N PRO A 91 2.57 10.65 23.38
CA PRO A 91 2.47 11.37 24.64
C PRO A 91 2.02 12.83 24.49
N SER A 92 2.04 13.40 23.28
CA SER A 92 1.79 14.83 23.06
C SER A 92 0.68 15.10 22.05
N LEU A 93 -0.06 16.19 22.28
CA LEU A 93 -1.10 16.68 21.37
C LEU A 93 -0.55 17.00 19.98
N ASP A 94 0.69 17.49 19.91
CA ASP A 94 1.30 17.87 18.64
C ASP A 94 1.66 16.64 17.79
N LEU A 95 2.08 15.55 18.43
CA LEU A 95 2.28 14.25 17.75
C LEU A 95 0.96 13.63 17.31
N LEU A 96 -0.08 13.66 18.15
CA LEU A 96 -1.42 13.19 17.76
C LEU A 96 -1.95 13.98 16.55
N GLN A 97 -1.83 15.30 16.57
CA GLN A 97 -2.23 16.16 15.46
C GLN A 97 -1.44 15.86 14.18
N ARG A 98 -0.13 15.60 14.30
CA ARG A 98 0.72 15.22 13.18
C ARG A 98 0.35 13.85 12.62
N LEU A 99 0.08 12.86 13.48
CA LEU A 99 -0.39 11.53 13.06
C LEU A 99 -1.73 11.63 12.30
N LEU A 100 -2.69 12.39 12.84
CA LEU A 100 -3.98 12.64 12.19
C LEU A 100 -3.78 13.23 10.79
N TYR A 101 -2.91 14.24 10.66
CA TYR A 101 -2.56 14.83 9.36
C TYR A 101 -1.97 13.81 8.39
N ILE A 102 -1.03 12.98 8.85
CA ILE A 102 -0.37 11.97 8.01
C ILE A 102 -1.40 10.95 7.51
N ILE A 103 -2.23 10.38 8.39
CA ILE A 103 -3.22 9.36 8.00
C ILE A 103 -4.25 9.94 7.01
N ASP A 104 -4.77 11.13 7.30
CA ASP A 104 -5.73 11.86 6.47
C ASP A 104 -5.17 12.10 5.07
N LYS A 105 -3.95 12.64 4.99
CA LYS A 105 -3.32 12.98 3.71
C LYS A 105 -2.72 11.80 2.96
N SER A 106 -2.48 10.66 3.59
CA SER A 106 -1.83 9.51 2.95
C SER A 106 -2.78 8.64 2.11
N GLY A 107 -3.95 9.14 1.70
CA GLY A 107 -4.80 8.47 0.70
C GLY A 107 -5.29 7.06 1.09
N ASP A 108 -5.33 6.13 0.13
CA ASP A 108 -5.86 4.77 0.34
C ASP A 108 -4.80 3.78 0.87
N TRP A 109 -5.08 3.17 2.01
CA TRP A 109 -4.17 2.27 2.70
C TRP A 109 -4.36 0.79 2.36
N ALA A 110 -5.37 0.42 1.56
CA ALA A 110 -5.73 -0.98 1.34
C ALA A 110 -4.55 -1.85 0.85
N ALA A 111 -3.72 -1.33 -0.06
CA ALA A 111 -2.54 -2.04 -0.55
C ALA A 111 -1.43 -2.13 0.51
N THR A 112 -1.21 -1.06 1.28
CA THR A 112 -0.17 -1.01 2.32
C THR A 112 -0.52 -1.88 3.53
N VAL A 113 -1.81 -2.02 3.88
CA VAL A 113 -2.27 -2.98 4.89
C VAL A 113 -1.79 -4.39 4.59
N ARG A 114 -1.87 -4.83 3.33
CA ARG A 114 -1.42 -6.15 2.89
C ARG A 114 0.09 -6.32 3.07
N ILE A 115 0.87 -5.29 2.71
CA ILE A 115 2.32 -5.24 2.88
C ILE A 115 2.71 -5.34 4.36
N ILE A 116 2.01 -4.62 5.25
CA ILE A 116 2.26 -4.69 6.70
C ILE A 116 2.00 -6.12 7.23
N ARG A 117 0.92 -6.77 6.80
CA ARG A 117 0.59 -8.15 7.22
C ARG A 117 1.69 -9.13 6.79
N VAL A 118 2.14 -9.05 5.54
CA VAL A 118 3.27 -9.83 5.02
C VAL A 118 4.52 -9.59 5.86
N ALA A 119 4.86 -8.33 6.15
CA ALA A 119 6.03 -7.97 6.94
C ALA A 119 5.99 -8.59 8.36
N VAL A 120 4.82 -8.55 9.01
CA VAL A 120 4.63 -9.13 10.35
C VAL A 120 4.82 -10.63 10.34
N HIS A 121 4.28 -11.35 9.35
CA HIS A 121 4.51 -12.81 9.25
C HIS A 121 5.98 -13.17 9.02
N GLN A 122 6.79 -12.26 8.48
CA GLN A 122 8.24 -12.41 8.35
C GLN A 122 9.02 -11.99 9.62
N GLY A 123 8.31 -11.71 10.72
CA GLY A 123 8.88 -11.29 11.99
C GLY A 123 9.39 -9.84 11.99
N ARG A 124 8.95 -9.01 11.04
CA ARG A 124 9.19 -7.56 11.07
C ARG A 124 8.14 -6.90 11.99
N GLY A 125 8.41 -5.70 12.50
CA GLY A 125 7.48 -4.98 13.38
C GLY A 125 7.17 -5.71 14.69
N GLY A 126 8.11 -6.51 15.19
CA GLY A 126 7.92 -7.35 16.39
C GLY A 126 7.11 -8.63 16.16
N GLY A 127 6.68 -8.92 14.93
CA GLY A 127 6.00 -10.17 14.59
C GLY A 127 4.56 -10.28 15.11
N GLN A 128 3.93 -9.15 15.44
CA GLN A 128 2.53 -9.10 15.88
C GLN A 128 1.78 -7.89 15.30
N LEU A 129 0.46 -8.06 15.15
CA LEU A 129 -0.47 -6.97 14.85
C LEU A 129 -1.36 -6.68 16.07
N PRO A 130 -1.79 -5.42 16.26
CA PRO A 130 -1.39 -4.24 15.49
C PRO A 130 0.07 -3.82 15.77
N ILE A 131 0.73 -3.19 14.79
CA ILE A 131 2.02 -2.51 15.04
C ILE A 131 1.78 -1.21 15.80
N GLU A 132 2.58 -0.96 16.83
CA GLU A 132 2.43 0.22 17.68
C GLU A 132 3.29 1.38 17.14
N LEU A 133 2.63 2.46 16.72
CA LEU A 133 3.31 3.69 16.31
C LEU A 133 3.74 4.49 17.54
N THR A 134 5.00 4.88 17.51
CA THR A 134 5.69 5.65 18.55
C THR A 134 5.98 7.08 18.08
N SER A 135 6.42 7.96 18.99
CA SER A 135 6.86 9.32 18.64
C SER A 135 7.87 9.33 17.50
N ALA A 136 8.84 8.41 17.51
CA ALA A 136 9.89 8.33 16.51
C ALA A 136 9.36 7.96 15.11
N ASP A 137 8.25 7.22 15.01
CA ASP A 137 7.61 6.92 13.72
C ASP A 137 6.96 8.17 13.12
N VAL A 138 6.24 8.94 13.95
CA VAL A 138 5.57 10.18 13.52
C VAL A 138 6.59 11.29 13.22
N GLU A 139 7.66 11.36 13.99
CA GLU A 139 8.74 12.34 13.80
C GLU A 139 9.59 12.03 12.58
N GLY A 140 9.92 10.76 12.35
CA GLY A 140 10.70 10.27 11.22
C GLY A 140 10.08 10.52 9.85
N VAL A 141 8.75 10.76 9.79
CA VAL A 141 8.06 11.15 8.54
C VAL A 141 8.56 12.48 7.98
N GLY A 142 9.17 13.34 8.79
CA GLY A 142 9.69 14.64 8.38
C GLY A 142 8.62 15.75 8.32
N SER A 143 9.02 16.92 7.82
CA SER A 143 8.17 18.12 7.84
C SER A 143 6.90 17.97 6.99
N ARG A 144 5.93 18.87 7.21
CA ARG A 144 4.71 18.93 6.39
C ARG A 144 5.03 19.09 4.89
N ALA A 145 6.07 19.85 4.56
CA ALA A 145 6.51 20.03 3.17
C ALA A 145 7.03 18.70 2.58
N VAL A 146 7.78 17.91 3.36
CA VAL A 146 8.25 16.57 2.95
C VAL A 146 7.05 15.65 2.70
N VAL A 147 6.09 15.60 3.62
CA VAL A 147 4.86 14.79 3.46
C VAL A 147 4.13 15.19 2.19
N ASN A 148 3.89 16.48 1.98
CA ASN A 148 3.13 16.96 0.81
C ASN A 148 3.87 16.76 -0.51
N GLY A 149 5.19 16.79 -0.49
CA GLY A 149 6.04 16.54 -1.66
C GLY A 149 6.27 15.06 -1.96
N ARG A 150 5.66 14.13 -1.21
CA ARG A 150 5.74 12.68 -1.45
C ARG A 150 4.44 12.18 -2.09
N CYS A 151 4.55 11.18 -2.97
CA CYS A 151 3.38 10.45 -3.45
C CYS A 151 2.70 9.69 -2.30
N GLU A 152 1.50 9.16 -2.53
CA GLU A 152 0.73 8.45 -1.51
C GLU A 152 1.51 7.28 -0.90
N ALA A 153 2.06 6.39 -1.74
CA ALA A 153 2.82 5.23 -1.27
C ALA A 153 4.02 5.62 -0.39
N LEU A 154 4.76 6.68 -0.75
CA LEU A 154 5.89 7.16 0.05
C LEU A 154 5.45 7.78 1.38
N ARG A 155 4.32 8.52 1.41
CA ARG A 155 3.78 9.06 2.68
C ARG A 155 3.41 7.95 3.65
N GLN A 156 2.76 6.90 3.15
CA GLN A 156 2.40 5.72 3.95
C GLN A 156 3.65 5.00 4.46
N LEU A 157 4.61 4.73 3.56
CA LEU A 157 5.87 4.08 3.89
C LEU A 157 6.68 4.88 4.92
N SER A 158 6.69 6.21 4.82
CA SER A 158 7.38 7.10 5.76
C SER A 158 6.96 6.87 7.21
N LEU A 159 5.69 6.48 7.43
CA LEU A 159 5.13 6.25 8.76
C LEU A 159 5.47 4.85 9.30
N ILE A 160 5.58 3.85 8.44
CA ILE A 160 5.72 2.44 8.84
C ILE A 160 7.11 1.84 8.60
N GLN A 161 8.02 2.57 7.94
CA GLN A 161 9.34 2.11 7.52
C GLN A 161 10.14 1.38 8.62
N ARG A 162 10.15 1.90 9.85
CA ARG A 162 10.86 1.32 11.00
C ARG A 162 10.32 -0.06 11.35
N HIS A 163 9.01 -0.23 11.26
CA HIS A 163 8.33 -1.51 11.49
C HIS A 163 8.56 -2.49 10.35
N LEU A 164 8.82 -2.01 9.13
CA LEU A 164 9.24 -2.84 8.01
C LEU A 164 10.74 -3.18 8.04
N ASN A 165 11.51 -2.64 8.99
CA ASN A 165 12.98 -2.71 9.00
C ASN A 165 13.56 -2.24 7.66
N MET A 166 13.11 -1.07 7.24
CA MET A 166 13.57 -0.31 6.08
C MET A 166 13.82 1.13 6.48
N GLU A 167 14.73 1.80 5.79
CA GLU A 167 15.00 3.22 5.98
C GLU A 167 14.54 4.01 4.75
N LEU A 168 13.63 4.96 4.93
CA LEU A 168 13.16 5.87 3.90
C LEU A 168 13.55 7.29 4.31
N GLU A 169 14.60 7.81 3.68
CA GLU A 169 15.11 9.14 3.93
C GLU A 169 15.02 10.03 2.69
N ARG A 170 15.03 11.34 2.90
CA ARG A 170 15.17 12.34 1.84
C ARG A 170 16.46 13.12 2.09
N LEU A 171 17.46 12.92 1.25
CA LEU A 171 18.76 13.59 1.33
C LEU A 171 18.95 14.46 0.10
N ASP A 172 19.22 15.76 0.28
CA ASP A 172 19.41 16.74 -0.80
C ASP A 172 18.27 16.74 -1.84
N GLY A 173 17.03 16.51 -1.37
CA GLY A 173 15.84 16.43 -2.21
C GLY A 173 15.60 15.07 -2.88
N GLU A 174 16.53 14.12 -2.76
CA GLU A 174 16.41 12.78 -3.33
C GLU A 174 15.84 11.78 -2.31
N GLU A 175 14.90 10.94 -2.75
CA GLU A 175 14.40 9.85 -1.92
C GLU A 175 15.39 8.67 -1.95
N ARG A 176 15.58 8.04 -0.80
CA ARG A 176 16.38 6.83 -0.65
C ARG A 176 15.63 5.78 0.12
N LEU A 177 15.67 4.53 -0.36
CA LEU A 177 15.15 3.35 0.32
C LEU A 177 16.32 2.45 0.71
N ASP A 178 16.53 2.31 2.01
CA ASP A 178 17.77 1.90 2.65
C ASP A 178 18.94 2.76 2.12
N VAL A 179 20.02 2.12 1.66
CA VAL A 179 21.17 2.80 1.07
C VAL A 179 21.00 3.14 -0.41
N HIS A 180 19.80 2.93 -0.97
CA HIS A 180 19.58 2.98 -2.42
C HIS A 180 18.79 4.20 -2.82
N ARG A 181 19.32 4.94 -3.80
CA ARG A 181 18.61 6.05 -4.42
C ARG A 181 17.34 5.55 -5.11
N LEU A 182 16.23 6.19 -4.82
CA LEU A 182 14.90 5.90 -5.35
C LEU A 182 14.45 7.04 -6.26
N THR A 183 14.59 6.85 -7.57
CA THR A 183 14.13 7.82 -8.56
C THR A 183 12.66 7.56 -8.86
N ILE A 184 11.80 8.52 -8.57
CA ILE A 184 10.36 8.43 -8.84
C ILE A 184 10.05 8.99 -10.23
N HIS A 185 9.43 8.18 -11.09
CA HIS A 185 9.03 8.62 -12.42
C HIS A 185 7.64 9.26 -12.40
N THR A 186 7.49 10.36 -13.13
CA THR A 186 6.18 10.86 -13.54
C THR A 186 5.78 10.21 -14.85
N LEU A 187 4.49 10.28 -15.21
CA LEU A 187 4.05 9.80 -16.52
C LEU A 187 4.80 10.49 -17.68
N GLN A 188 5.25 11.72 -17.48
CA GLN A 188 5.99 12.51 -18.46
C GLN A 188 7.47 12.10 -18.55
N THR A 189 8.11 11.74 -17.43
CA THR A 189 9.52 11.30 -17.43
C THR A 189 9.68 9.82 -17.75
N LEU A 190 8.60 9.05 -17.71
CA LEU A 190 8.61 7.66 -18.13
C LEU A 190 8.73 7.57 -19.67
N PRO A 191 9.56 6.67 -20.24
CA PRO A 191 9.60 6.44 -21.68
C PRO A 191 8.24 6.02 -22.25
N ALA A 192 7.97 6.37 -23.52
CA ALA A 192 6.69 6.06 -24.17
C ALA A 192 6.45 4.54 -24.32
N ASN A 193 7.52 3.78 -24.51
CA ASN A 193 7.55 2.32 -24.64
C ASN A 193 7.85 1.59 -23.32
N HIS A 194 7.79 2.29 -22.18
CA HIS A 194 8.08 1.67 -20.89
C HIS A 194 7.01 0.64 -20.51
N PRO A 195 7.36 -0.58 -20.06
CA PRO A 195 6.41 -1.68 -19.85
C PRO A 195 5.33 -1.38 -18.80
N PHE A 196 5.62 -0.48 -17.86
CA PHE A 196 4.68 -0.08 -16.80
C PHE A 196 3.87 1.19 -17.12
N ARG A 197 4.06 1.81 -18.30
CA ARG A 197 3.42 3.09 -18.64
C ARG A 197 1.90 2.99 -18.66
N GLU A 198 1.34 1.92 -19.23
CA GLU A 198 -0.11 1.73 -19.37
C GLU A 198 -0.83 1.57 -18.02
N ARG A 199 -0.08 1.19 -16.97
CA ARG A 199 -0.60 1.00 -15.61
C ARG A 199 -0.05 2.01 -14.62
N TYR A 200 0.44 3.13 -15.12
CA TYR A 200 0.98 4.19 -14.28
C TYR A 200 -0.08 4.70 -13.31
N ASP A 201 0.25 4.70 -12.02
CA ASP A 201 -0.56 5.25 -10.94
C ASP A 201 0.20 6.41 -10.27
N PRO A 202 -0.27 7.67 -10.32
CA PRO A 202 0.40 8.78 -9.65
C PRO A 202 0.43 8.65 -8.13
N ALA A 203 -0.48 7.88 -7.50
CA ALA A 203 -0.45 7.62 -6.06
C ALA A 203 0.68 6.64 -5.68
N ASN A 204 1.03 5.74 -6.60
CA ASN A 204 2.04 4.71 -6.43
C ASN A 204 2.89 4.58 -7.71
N PRO A 205 3.68 5.62 -8.04
CA PRO A 205 4.36 5.73 -9.33
C PRO A 205 5.44 4.67 -9.51
N VAL A 206 5.75 4.41 -10.79
CA VAL A 206 6.94 3.66 -11.22
C VAL A 206 8.19 4.30 -10.62
N CYS A 207 9.12 3.48 -10.14
CA CYS A 207 10.37 3.97 -9.59
C CYS A 207 11.57 3.12 -10.01
N VAL A 208 12.75 3.73 -9.97
CA VAL A 208 14.03 3.07 -10.21
C VAL A 208 14.83 3.07 -8.92
N CYS A 209 15.25 1.89 -8.48
CA CYS A 209 16.15 1.74 -7.36
C CYS A 209 17.56 1.50 -7.91
N VAL A 210 18.45 2.46 -7.73
CA VAL A 210 19.84 2.31 -8.16
C VAL A 210 20.63 1.64 -7.05
N SER A 211 21.14 0.44 -7.33
CA SER A 211 22.03 -0.22 -6.39
C SER A 211 23.41 0.42 -6.43
N ILE A 212 23.75 1.17 -5.40
CA ILE A 212 25.13 1.56 -5.15
C ILE A 212 25.83 0.34 -4.56
N MET A 213 26.22 -0.61 -5.42
CA MET A 213 27.15 -1.63 -5.01
C MET A 213 28.49 -0.95 -4.76
N VAL A 214 28.74 -0.56 -3.51
CA VAL A 214 30.10 -0.22 -3.07
C VAL A 214 30.89 -1.50 -3.22
N ARG A 215 31.65 -1.61 -4.31
CA ARG A 215 32.55 -2.73 -4.56
C ARG A 215 33.58 -2.73 -3.45
N GLY A 216 33.29 -3.47 -2.38
CA GLY A 216 34.22 -3.75 -1.30
C GLY A 216 35.37 -4.55 -1.87
N ALA A 217 36.43 -3.85 -2.30
CA ALA A 217 37.67 -4.45 -2.73
C ALA A 217 38.42 -4.96 -1.48
N GLY A 218 37.98 -6.11 -0.95
CA GLY A 218 38.74 -6.92 0.00
C GLY A 218 38.81 -6.40 1.44
N GLY A 219 38.45 -7.27 2.38
CA GLY A 219 39.09 -7.39 3.70
C GLY A 219 39.16 -6.16 4.61
N GLU A 220 38.28 -6.16 5.62
CA GLU A 220 38.56 -5.64 6.97
C GLU A 220 39.12 -4.20 7.09
N SER A 221 38.31 -3.19 6.82
CA SER A 221 38.27 -1.95 7.63
C SER A 221 37.11 -1.07 7.20
N TYR A 222 36.06 -0.97 8.03
CA TYR A 222 34.97 0.00 7.88
C TYR A 222 35.45 1.41 8.25
N GLY A 223 36.38 1.96 7.46
CA GLY A 223 36.96 3.29 7.67
C GLY A 223 36.89 4.13 6.40
N GLN A 224 35.92 5.06 6.40
CA GLN A 224 35.95 6.33 5.66
C GLN A 224 36.09 6.24 4.13
N TRP A 225 34.96 6.05 3.46
CA TRP A 225 34.86 5.92 2.00
C TRP A 225 35.09 7.26 1.29
N ALA A 226 36.06 7.20 0.37
CA ALA A 226 36.50 8.24 -0.54
C ALA A 226 35.45 8.54 -1.64
N THR A 227 35.50 9.78 -2.12
CA THR A 227 34.62 10.46 -3.09
C THR A 227 34.81 10.05 -4.55
N ASP A 228 35.13 8.78 -4.84
CA ASP A 228 35.32 8.33 -6.24
C ASP A 228 33.99 7.82 -6.84
N PRO A 229 33.72 8.07 -8.15
CA PRO A 229 32.39 7.93 -8.72
C PRO A 229 31.98 6.46 -8.75
N VAL A 230 30.96 6.17 -7.95
CA VAL A 230 30.19 4.95 -7.91
C VAL A 230 29.79 4.55 -9.33
N CYS A 231 30.39 3.47 -9.85
CA CYS A 231 29.81 2.75 -10.98
C CYS A 231 28.43 2.25 -10.53
N ALA A 232 27.36 2.84 -11.04
CA ALA A 232 26.00 2.34 -10.85
C ALA A 232 25.91 0.96 -11.51
N ILE A 233 26.03 -0.10 -10.71
CA ILE A 233 25.90 -1.46 -11.18
C ILE A 233 24.52 -1.92 -10.74
N ASP A 234 23.60 -1.93 -11.72
CA ASP A 234 22.23 -2.42 -11.69
C ASP A 234 21.14 -1.38 -11.35
N GLU A 235 20.49 -0.90 -12.41
CA GLU A 235 19.22 -0.16 -12.36
C GLU A 235 18.07 -1.17 -12.41
N TYR A 236 17.31 -1.26 -11.32
CA TYR A 236 16.08 -2.05 -11.27
C TYR A 236 14.88 -1.12 -11.38
N GLU A 237 14.03 -1.33 -12.39
CA GLU A 237 12.77 -0.61 -12.58
C GLU A 237 11.65 -1.39 -11.89
N TYR A 238 10.94 -0.75 -10.98
CA TYR A 238 9.82 -1.34 -10.26
C TYR A 238 8.51 -0.78 -10.80
N ALA A 239 7.50 -1.62 -10.96
CA ALA A 239 6.18 -1.16 -11.42
C ALA A 239 5.55 -0.13 -10.46
N SER A 240 5.97 -0.14 -9.19
CA SER A 240 5.56 0.85 -8.21
C SER A 240 6.51 0.95 -7.00
N VAL A 241 6.36 1.99 -6.17
CA VAL A 241 7.06 2.10 -4.87
C VAL A 241 6.73 0.91 -3.96
N ARG A 242 5.47 0.48 -3.94
CA ARG A 242 5.04 -0.68 -3.15
C ARG A 242 5.67 -1.98 -3.64
N ASP A 243 5.92 -2.12 -4.94
CA ASP A 243 6.62 -3.26 -5.53
C ASP A 243 8.08 -3.31 -5.04
N ALA A 244 8.75 -2.15 -4.96
CA ALA A 244 10.10 -2.05 -4.41
C ALA A 244 10.18 -2.50 -2.95
N VAL A 245 9.22 -2.05 -2.12
CA VAL A 245 9.10 -2.49 -0.73
C VAL A 245 8.88 -4.00 -0.65
N LEU A 246 7.91 -4.54 -1.38
CA LEU A 246 7.59 -5.97 -1.32
C LEU A 246 8.75 -6.85 -1.77
N TYR A 247 9.49 -6.46 -2.81
CA TYR A 247 10.68 -7.17 -3.24
C TYR A 247 11.77 -7.20 -2.17
N ARG A 248 12.02 -6.08 -1.50
CA ARG A 248 12.99 -5.99 -0.40
C ARG A 248 12.65 -6.90 0.78
N MET A 249 11.37 -7.25 0.93
CA MET A 249 10.91 -8.15 1.98
C MET A 249 11.06 -9.64 1.65
N GLN A 250 11.22 -10.04 0.39
CA GLN A 250 11.12 -11.46 -0.03
C GLN A 250 12.16 -12.39 0.63
N HIS A 251 13.26 -11.87 1.16
CA HIS A 251 14.40 -12.68 1.63
C HIS A 251 14.22 -13.30 3.04
N ARG A 252 12.99 -13.42 3.52
CA ARG A 252 12.68 -14.06 4.80
C ARG A 252 11.78 -15.28 4.59
N GLY A 253 12.00 -16.31 5.38
CA GLY A 253 11.28 -17.58 5.30
C GLY A 253 12.19 -18.76 4.99
N SER A 254 11.61 -19.95 4.97
CA SER A 254 12.25 -21.18 4.53
C SER A 254 11.91 -21.44 3.07
N GLU A 255 12.89 -21.86 2.28
CA GLU A 255 12.64 -22.36 0.93
C GLU A 255 11.94 -23.72 1.00
N VAL A 256 10.82 -23.85 0.28
CA VAL A 256 9.97 -25.04 0.22
C VAL A 256 10.27 -25.85 -1.04
N ALA A 257 10.44 -25.16 -2.17
CA ALA A 257 10.72 -25.74 -3.48
C ALA A 257 11.47 -24.74 -4.37
N TYR A 258 12.27 -25.25 -5.29
CA TYR A 258 13.07 -24.48 -6.24
C TYR A 258 13.13 -25.17 -7.59
N GLN A 259 12.69 -24.50 -8.66
CA GLN A 259 12.81 -25.01 -10.02
C GLN A 259 13.53 -24.01 -10.90
N GLY A 260 14.76 -24.34 -11.30
CA GLY A 260 15.50 -23.65 -12.36
C GLY A 260 15.34 -24.34 -13.72
N VAL A 261 15.29 -23.57 -14.79
CA VAL A 261 15.21 -24.09 -16.15
C VAL A 261 16.03 -23.22 -17.10
N HIS A 262 16.93 -23.87 -17.85
CA HIS A 262 17.59 -23.25 -18.99
C HIS A 262 16.74 -23.42 -20.24
N ARG A 263 16.61 -22.35 -21.02
CA ARG A 263 15.85 -22.35 -22.28
C ARG A 263 16.30 -23.45 -23.24
N ARG A 264 17.59 -23.79 -23.25
CA ARG A 264 18.16 -24.84 -24.11
C ARG A 264 17.73 -26.25 -23.71
N ASN A 265 17.39 -26.45 -22.43
CA ASN A 265 17.08 -27.77 -21.88
C ASN A 265 15.56 -28.02 -21.88
N ASP A 266 14.75 -26.99 -21.59
CA ASP A 266 13.30 -27.07 -21.57
C ASP A 266 12.71 -25.69 -21.91
N ALA A 267 12.64 -25.41 -23.21
CA ALA A 267 12.12 -24.16 -23.74
C ALA A 267 10.65 -23.91 -23.36
N PRO A 268 9.73 -24.89 -23.41
CA PRO A 268 8.35 -24.69 -22.97
C PRO A 268 8.24 -24.18 -21.54
N ARG A 269 8.89 -24.83 -20.56
CA ARG A 269 8.82 -24.39 -19.16
C ARG A 269 9.51 -23.05 -18.94
N HIS A 270 10.65 -22.80 -19.61
CA HIS A 270 11.31 -21.50 -19.57
C HIS A 270 10.38 -20.38 -20.03
N ASN A 271 9.75 -20.53 -21.20
CA ASN A 271 8.84 -19.52 -21.73
C ASN A 271 7.65 -19.30 -20.81
N GLN A 272 7.12 -20.36 -20.22
CA GLN A 272 6.02 -20.28 -19.29
C GLN A 272 6.35 -19.51 -18.00
N LEU A 273 7.53 -19.73 -17.41
CA LEU A 273 7.96 -18.94 -16.25
C LEU A 273 8.20 -17.48 -16.64
N ARG A 274 8.71 -17.21 -17.86
CA ARG A 274 8.87 -15.85 -18.38
C ARG A 274 7.53 -15.16 -18.63
N ASP A 275 6.54 -15.86 -19.16
CA ASP A 275 5.18 -15.37 -19.34
C ASP A 275 4.56 -15.04 -17.98
N LEU A 276 4.71 -15.94 -17.00
CA LEU A 276 4.23 -15.72 -15.63
C LEU A 276 4.93 -14.54 -14.94
N ALA A 277 6.23 -14.32 -15.20
CA ALA A 277 6.99 -13.18 -14.66
C ALA A 277 6.60 -11.84 -15.29
N SER A 278 6.08 -11.83 -16.53
CA SER A 278 5.71 -10.63 -17.29
C SER A 278 4.20 -10.34 -17.31
N GLN A 279 3.36 -11.31 -16.94
CA GLN A 279 1.90 -11.20 -16.94
C GLN A 279 1.37 -9.98 -16.13
N PRO A 280 0.28 -9.30 -16.54
CA PRO A 280 -0.44 -8.39 -15.65
C PRO A 280 -0.89 -9.01 -14.32
N PRO A 281 -0.80 -8.28 -13.18
CA PRO A 281 -1.64 -8.53 -12.02
C PRO A 281 -3.15 -8.40 -12.36
N PRO A 282 -4.05 -9.17 -11.71
CA PRO A 282 -3.77 -10.22 -10.72
C PRO A 282 -3.33 -11.54 -11.36
N ILE A 283 -2.59 -12.36 -10.60
CA ILE A 283 -2.18 -13.72 -10.99
C ILE A 283 -2.74 -14.68 -9.94
N TRP A 284 -3.49 -15.70 -10.37
CA TRP A 284 -4.22 -16.63 -9.48
C TRP A 284 -5.10 -15.91 -8.45
N ASP A 285 -5.72 -14.79 -8.84
CA ASP A 285 -6.49 -13.90 -7.97
C ASP A 285 -5.68 -13.25 -6.81
N CYS A 286 -4.35 -13.47 -6.75
CA CYS A 286 -3.45 -12.79 -5.85
C CYS A 286 -3.27 -11.34 -6.29
N ARG A 287 -3.46 -10.41 -5.35
CA ARG A 287 -3.35 -8.96 -5.60
C ARG A 287 -2.07 -8.35 -5.03
N THR A 288 -1.39 -9.04 -4.14
CA THR A 288 -0.13 -8.58 -3.53
C THR A 288 1.01 -9.14 -4.36
N ILE A 289 1.41 -8.36 -5.38
CA ILE A 289 2.40 -8.73 -6.38
C ILE A 289 3.45 -7.62 -6.48
N SER A 290 4.72 -8.00 -6.59
CA SER A 290 5.82 -7.11 -6.99
C SER A 290 6.29 -7.50 -8.38
N THR A 291 6.51 -6.53 -9.27
CA THR A 291 7.06 -6.71 -10.61
C THR A 291 8.22 -5.76 -10.81
N ILE A 292 9.34 -6.33 -11.25
CA ILE A 292 10.58 -5.64 -11.52
C ILE A 292 11.02 -6.01 -12.92
N HIS A 293 11.52 -5.02 -13.62
CA HIS A 293 12.07 -5.16 -14.95
C HIS A 293 13.46 -4.54 -15.00
N ARG A 294 14.36 -5.20 -15.72
CA ARG A 294 15.67 -4.65 -16.06
C ARG A 294 15.76 -4.55 -17.58
N ALA A 295 15.34 -3.40 -18.10
CA ALA A 295 15.21 -3.18 -19.55
C ALA A 295 16.47 -3.50 -20.35
N ALA A 296 17.65 -3.15 -19.82
CA ALA A 296 18.93 -3.39 -20.50
C ALA A 296 19.23 -4.89 -20.74
N LEU A 297 18.68 -5.79 -19.94
CA LEU A 297 18.92 -7.24 -20.03
C LEU A 297 17.66 -8.04 -20.41
N GLU A 298 16.51 -7.37 -20.52
CA GLU A 298 15.19 -8.01 -20.64
C GLU A 298 14.89 -9.01 -19.51
N ASP A 299 15.39 -8.71 -18.30
CA ASP A 299 15.17 -9.55 -17.14
C ASP A 299 13.90 -9.13 -16.40
N PHE A 300 13.18 -10.12 -15.87
CA PHE A 300 12.00 -9.92 -15.05
C PHE A 300 12.18 -10.59 -13.69
N TYR A 301 11.81 -9.88 -12.64
CA TYR A 301 11.70 -10.43 -11.29
C TYR A 301 10.29 -10.20 -10.80
N ARG A 302 9.73 -11.19 -10.12
CA ARG A 302 8.37 -11.10 -9.63
C ARG A 302 8.21 -11.80 -8.28
N VAL A 303 7.46 -11.17 -7.39
CA VAL A 303 7.01 -11.77 -6.13
C VAL A 303 5.49 -11.86 -6.15
N ILE A 304 4.93 -13.03 -5.84
CA ILE A 304 3.48 -13.25 -5.74
C ILE A 304 3.19 -13.80 -4.35
N VAL A 305 2.50 -13.03 -3.51
CA VAL A 305 2.09 -13.50 -2.18
C VAL A 305 0.83 -14.33 -2.31
N LEU A 306 0.93 -15.61 -1.95
CA LEU A 306 -0.15 -16.59 -1.99
C LEU A 306 -0.94 -16.62 -0.68
N HIS A 307 -0.26 -16.37 0.45
CA HIS A 307 -0.84 -16.38 1.79
C HIS A 307 -0.07 -15.42 2.71
N GLY A 308 -0.71 -14.95 3.78
CA GLY A 308 -0.15 -13.96 4.72
C GLY A 308 -0.60 -12.50 4.51
N ASP A 309 -1.33 -12.17 3.44
CA ASP A 309 -1.75 -10.78 3.17
C ASP A 309 -3.18 -10.43 3.64
N GLN A 310 -3.94 -11.40 4.17
CA GLN A 310 -5.29 -11.23 4.70
C GLN A 310 -5.35 -11.34 6.23
N PRO A 311 -6.39 -10.79 6.87
CA PRO A 311 -6.66 -11.04 8.29
C PRO A 311 -6.81 -12.53 8.60
N GLY A 312 -6.24 -12.97 9.72
CA GLY A 312 -6.39 -14.35 10.22
C GLY A 312 -5.47 -15.39 9.59
N HIS A 313 -4.75 -15.05 8.51
CA HIS A 313 -3.63 -15.87 8.03
C HIS A 313 -2.61 -16.05 9.16
N GLN A 314 -2.00 -17.25 9.25
CA GLN A 314 -1.11 -17.63 10.36
C GLN A 314 0.36 -17.64 9.98
N PHE A 315 0.63 -17.67 8.67
CA PHE A 315 1.97 -17.63 8.09
C PHE A 315 1.90 -16.88 6.76
N GLU A 316 3.06 -16.65 6.16
CA GLU A 316 3.20 -16.07 4.84
C GLU A 316 3.79 -17.10 3.89
N ALA A 317 3.27 -17.13 2.67
CA ALA A 317 3.83 -17.93 1.60
C ALA A 317 3.81 -17.13 0.30
N HIS A 318 4.94 -17.10 -0.40
CA HIS A 318 5.08 -16.39 -1.65
C HIS A 318 5.93 -17.16 -2.64
N ILE A 319 5.73 -16.83 -3.91
CA ILE A 319 6.54 -17.29 -5.02
C ILE A 319 7.45 -16.14 -5.46
N SER A 320 8.74 -16.42 -5.65
CA SER A 320 9.69 -15.52 -6.31
C SER A 320 10.11 -16.11 -7.65
N ILE A 321 9.89 -15.37 -8.73
CA ILE A 321 10.23 -15.77 -10.10
C ILE A 321 11.33 -14.84 -10.59
N THR A 322 12.39 -15.43 -11.15
CA THR A 322 13.44 -14.72 -11.87
C THR A 322 13.47 -15.25 -13.29
N SER A 323 13.47 -14.35 -14.28
CA SER A 323 13.45 -14.73 -15.69
C SER A 323 14.43 -13.88 -16.46
N TYR A 324 15.50 -14.51 -16.91
CA TYR A 324 16.50 -13.97 -17.83
C TYR A 324 16.19 -14.39 -19.27
N SER A 325 17.02 -13.97 -20.22
CA SER A 325 16.91 -14.39 -21.63
C SER A 325 17.14 -15.88 -21.89
N THR A 326 17.93 -16.55 -21.03
CA THR A 326 18.36 -17.95 -21.23
C THR A 326 18.08 -18.87 -20.03
N PHE A 327 17.64 -18.31 -18.92
CA PHE A 327 17.40 -19.02 -17.67
C PHE A 327 16.18 -18.42 -16.99
N ALA A 328 15.32 -19.27 -16.46
CA ALA A 328 14.25 -18.84 -15.57
C ALA A 328 14.26 -19.73 -14.33
N ALA A 329 13.97 -19.16 -13.17
CA ALA A 329 13.84 -19.89 -11.93
C ALA A 329 12.63 -19.42 -11.14
N VAL A 330 12.06 -20.35 -10.39
CA VAL A 330 10.97 -20.10 -9.46
C VAL A 330 11.29 -20.72 -8.10
N HIS A 331 11.08 -19.93 -7.06
CA HIS A 331 11.27 -20.32 -5.67
C HIS A 331 9.94 -20.18 -4.93
N LEU A 332 9.62 -21.13 -4.05
CA LEU A 332 8.51 -21.03 -3.10
C LEU A 332 9.08 -20.86 -1.70
N TYR A 333 8.69 -19.79 -1.02
CA TYR A 333 9.11 -19.49 0.35
C TYR A 333 7.92 -19.51 1.30
N THR A 334 8.18 -19.81 2.57
CA THR A 334 7.17 -19.78 3.63
C THR A 334 7.72 -19.39 5.00
N THR A 335 6.88 -18.82 5.84
CA THR A 335 7.13 -18.64 7.28
C THR A 335 6.42 -19.68 8.15
N GLU A 336 5.76 -20.68 7.54
CA GLU A 336 5.23 -21.84 8.25
C GLU A 336 6.34 -22.53 9.06
N ARG A 337 6.03 -22.91 10.31
CA ARG A 337 6.98 -23.66 11.13
C ARG A 337 7.19 -25.05 10.54
N PRO A 338 8.44 -25.48 10.29
CA PRO A 338 8.70 -26.78 9.70
C PRO A 338 8.24 -27.91 10.63
N VAL A 339 7.61 -28.93 10.06
CA VAL A 339 7.35 -30.22 10.71
C VAL A 339 8.41 -31.26 10.33
N MET A 340 8.33 -32.45 10.93
CA MET A 340 9.19 -33.57 10.54
C MET A 340 8.92 -33.97 9.10
N GLY A 341 9.97 -34.01 8.27
CA GLY A 341 9.89 -34.33 6.84
C GLY A 341 11.13 -33.87 6.08
N VAL A 342 11.13 -34.05 4.76
CA VAL A 342 12.18 -33.57 3.86
C VAL A 342 11.55 -32.72 2.75
N GLY A 343 12.22 -31.65 2.34
CA GLY A 343 11.73 -30.74 1.30
C GLY A 343 10.36 -30.15 1.62
N ALA A 344 9.46 -30.12 0.63
CA ALA A 344 8.12 -29.56 0.75
C ALA A 344 7.23 -30.26 1.81
N ALA A 345 7.51 -31.53 2.16
CA ALA A 345 6.77 -32.25 3.19
C ALA A 345 6.93 -31.64 4.60
N ARG A 346 7.95 -30.80 4.80
CA ARG A 346 8.15 -30.04 6.04
C ARG A 346 7.15 -28.89 6.21
N PHE A 347 6.44 -28.50 5.16
CA PHE A 347 5.56 -27.33 5.13
C PHE A 347 4.17 -27.68 4.54
N PRO A 348 3.42 -28.59 5.18
CA PRO A 348 2.18 -29.12 4.62
C PRO A 348 1.09 -28.06 4.41
N GLN A 349 1.01 -27.02 5.26
CA GLN A 349 0.02 -25.96 5.08
C GLN A 349 0.34 -25.12 3.84
N THR A 350 1.62 -24.81 3.62
CA THR A 350 2.09 -24.09 2.43
C THR A 350 1.79 -24.87 1.16
N VAL A 351 2.07 -26.17 1.14
CA VAL A 351 1.76 -27.03 -0.03
C VAL A 351 0.25 -27.04 -0.31
N THR A 352 -0.57 -27.06 0.75
CA THR A 352 -2.04 -27.01 0.61
C THR A 352 -2.49 -25.69 -0.01
N VAL A 353 -2.02 -24.55 0.51
CA VAL A 353 -2.28 -23.20 -0.03
C VAL A 353 -1.89 -23.13 -1.50
N VAL A 354 -0.70 -23.60 -1.86
CA VAL A 354 -0.21 -23.54 -3.24
C VAL A 354 -1.13 -24.32 -4.18
N ARG A 355 -1.54 -25.53 -3.79
CA ARG A 355 -2.47 -26.36 -4.59
C ARG A 355 -3.86 -25.73 -4.72
N GLU A 356 -4.33 -25.03 -3.70
CA GLU A 356 -5.62 -24.34 -3.70
C GLU A 356 -5.58 -23.09 -4.59
N VAL A 357 -4.59 -22.22 -4.41
CA VAL A 357 -4.47 -20.94 -5.11
C VAL A 357 -4.15 -21.14 -6.59
N MET A 358 -3.16 -21.99 -6.91
CA MET A 358 -2.73 -22.21 -8.29
C MET A 358 -3.64 -23.18 -9.06
N ARG A 359 -4.59 -23.85 -8.38
CA ARG A 359 -5.44 -24.93 -8.93
C ARG A 359 -4.60 -26.14 -9.39
N ALA A 360 -5.24 -27.24 -9.81
CA ALA A 360 -4.56 -28.54 -9.93
C ALA A 360 -3.45 -28.65 -11.00
N ALA A 361 -3.49 -27.86 -12.09
CA ALA A 361 -2.56 -28.02 -13.21
C ALA A 361 -1.27 -27.20 -13.06
N ASP A 362 -1.34 -26.04 -12.43
CA ASP A 362 -0.24 -25.07 -12.43
C ASP A 362 0.93 -25.45 -11.50
N PRO A 363 0.73 -26.07 -10.30
CA PRO A 363 1.84 -26.43 -9.43
C PRO A 363 2.84 -27.39 -10.06
N VAL A 364 2.36 -28.40 -10.80
CA VAL A 364 3.22 -29.38 -11.50
C VAL A 364 3.97 -28.72 -12.64
N MET A 365 3.31 -27.79 -13.32
CA MET A 365 3.88 -27.03 -14.42
C MET A 365 4.99 -26.06 -13.93
N VAL A 366 4.78 -25.37 -12.81
CA VAL A 366 5.73 -24.40 -12.24
C VAL A 366 6.86 -25.09 -11.46
N PHE A 367 6.56 -26.08 -10.62
CA PHE A 367 7.52 -26.69 -9.69
C PHE A 367 7.89 -28.15 -10.04
N GLY A 368 7.35 -28.72 -11.12
CA GLY A 368 7.52 -30.14 -11.41
C GLY A 368 6.92 -31.01 -10.30
N ASN A 369 7.61 -32.10 -9.97
CA ASN A 369 7.17 -33.04 -8.92
C ASN A 369 7.61 -32.64 -7.50
N GLN A 370 8.18 -31.44 -7.31
CA GLN A 370 8.72 -31.05 -5.99
C GLN A 370 7.63 -30.84 -4.93
N LEU A 371 6.41 -30.55 -5.36
CA LEU A 371 5.25 -30.42 -4.50
C LEU A 371 4.41 -31.70 -4.46
N ASP A 372 4.85 -32.80 -5.07
CA ASP A 372 4.19 -34.11 -5.03
C ASP A 372 4.53 -34.86 -3.73
N VAL A 373 4.12 -34.24 -2.62
CA VAL A 373 4.24 -34.81 -1.29
C VAL A 373 2.88 -35.31 -0.80
N ALA A 374 2.88 -36.47 -0.16
CA ALA A 374 1.70 -36.99 0.52
C ALA A 374 1.38 -36.05 1.70
N LEU A 375 0.27 -35.32 1.60
CA LEU A 375 -0.19 -34.48 2.70
C LEU A 375 -0.73 -35.39 3.80
N PRO A 376 -0.44 -35.11 5.08
CA PRO A 376 -1.11 -35.81 6.16
C PRO A 376 -2.63 -35.66 5.97
N PRO A 377 -3.43 -36.70 6.29
CA PRO A 377 -4.88 -36.56 6.21
C PRO A 377 -5.27 -35.31 6.99
N ALA A 378 -5.96 -34.38 6.33
CA ALA A 378 -6.42 -33.14 6.97
C ALA A 378 -7.04 -33.55 8.30
N ALA A 379 -6.50 -33.03 9.42
CA ALA A 379 -6.90 -33.44 10.75
C ALA A 379 -8.40 -33.20 10.89
N GLY A 380 -9.18 -34.22 10.55
CA GLY A 380 -10.61 -34.12 10.38
C GLY A 380 -11.15 -33.70 11.71
N GLY A 381 -11.89 -32.59 11.73
CA GLY A 381 -12.58 -32.11 12.90
C GLY A 381 -13.26 -33.30 13.56
N ALA A 382 -12.78 -33.64 14.76
CA ALA A 382 -13.39 -34.64 15.61
C ALA A 382 -14.72 -34.09 16.11
N GLY A 383 -15.66 -33.95 15.18
CA GLY A 383 -17.04 -33.56 15.41
C GLY A 383 -17.85 -34.81 15.66
N GLY A 384 -18.20 -35.01 16.93
CA GLY A 384 -19.44 -35.66 17.32
C GLY A 384 -19.52 -37.15 17.02
N GLY A 385 -19.00 -37.96 17.93
CA GLY A 385 -19.44 -39.34 18.04
C GLY A 385 -20.95 -39.39 18.25
N GLN A 386 -21.67 -39.90 17.26
CA GLN A 386 -22.97 -40.51 17.48
C GLN A 386 -22.73 -42.01 17.46
N GLY A 387 -22.73 -42.58 18.66
CA GLY A 387 -22.53 -44.01 18.88
C GLY A 387 -23.60 -44.84 18.20
N GLY A 388 -23.20 -45.98 17.65
CA GLY A 388 -24.12 -46.95 17.09
C GLY A 388 -23.41 -48.14 16.44
N GLY A 389 -22.99 -49.10 17.26
CA GLY A 389 -23.08 -50.53 16.97
C GLY A 389 -22.18 -51.15 15.88
N GLN A 390 -21.17 -51.91 16.34
CA GLN A 390 -20.81 -53.27 15.94
C GLN A 390 -20.84 -53.61 14.42
N THR A 391 -19.75 -54.06 13.81
CA THR A 391 -19.28 -55.45 13.93
C THR A 391 -17.93 -55.62 13.22
N ALA A 392 -17.15 -56.57 13.73
CA ALA A 392 -15.81 -56.93 13.31
C ALA A 392 -15.74 -57.67 11.95
N GLY A 393 -14.65 -57.47 11.20
CA GLY A 393 -14.26 -58.34 10.08
C GLY A 393 -12.99 -57.85 9.38
N PRO A 394 -12.09 -58.73 8.89
CA PRO A 394 -10.64 -58.52 8.97
C PRO A 394 -9.95 -58.01 7.69
N ALA A 395 -8.70 -57.61 7.92
CA ALA A 395 -7.60 -57.28 7.03
C ALA A 395 -7.57 -57.90 5.62
N ALA A 396 -7.21 -57.07 4.63
CA ALA A 396 -6.54 -57.50 3.41
C ALA A 396 -5.59 -56.40 2.91
N ALA A 397 -4.34 -56.80 2.69
CA ALA A 397 -3.30 -56.04 2.02
C ALA A 397 -3.52 -56.01 0.49
N ALA A 398 -3.20 -54.88 -0.16
CA ALA A 398 -2.81 -54.80 -1.57
C ALA A 398 -2.21 -53.40 -1.79
N ALA A 399 -0.90 -53.28 -2.00
CA ALA A 399 -0.19 -53.48 -3.27
C ALA A 399 -0.48 -52.38 -4.29
N ALA A 400 0.57 -51.62 -4.58
CA ALA A 400 0.66 -50.63 -5.64
C ALA A 400 0.38 -51.26 -7.02
N SER A 401 -0.29 -50.51 -7.89
CA SER A 401 -0.19 -50.71 -9.34
C SER A 401 -0.52 -49.40 -10.06
N SER A 402 0.54 -48.80 -10.59
CA SER A 402 0.53 -47.88 -11.71
C SER A 402 -0.18 -48.50 -12.90
N SER A 403 -1.15 -47.79 -13.48
CA SER A 403 -1.50 -47.98 -14.89
C SER A 403 -1.89 -46.66 -15.51
N ALA A 404 -1.12 -46.30 -16.54
CA ALA A 404 -1.37 -45.20 -17.44
C ALA A 404 -2.64 -45.48 -18.25
N ALA A 405 -3.47 -44.46 -18.43
CA ALA A 405 -4.51 -44.44 -19.44
C ALA A 405 -4.39 -43.13 -20.22
N ALA A 406 -3.95 -43.27 -21.47
CA ALA A 406 -3.95 -42.23 -22.48
C ALA A 406 -5.39 -41.78 -22.77
N GLY A 407 -5.62 -40.47 -22.76
CA GLY A 407 -6.90 -39.83 -23.07
C GLY A 407 -6.71 -38.73 -24.11
N ALA A 408 -7.07 -39.06 -25.34
CA ALA A 408 -7.29 -38.28 -26.55
C ALA A 408 -7.13 -36.74 -26.49
N ALA A 409 -6.25 -36.25 -27.36
CA ALA A 409 -6.16 -34.86 -27.79
C ALA A 409 -7.40 -34.45 -28.61
N VAL A 410 -8.09 -33.39 -28.16
CA VAL A 410 -9.08 -32.66 -28.95
C VAL A 410 -8.38 -31.46 -29.57
N GLY A 411 -8.25 -31.47 -30.89
CA GLY A 411 -7.66 -30.39 -31.67
C GLY A 411 -8.60 -29.20 -31.81
N TYR A 412 -8.10 -28.00 -31.52
CA TYR A 412 -8.67 -26.75 -32.00
C TYR A 412 -7.80 -26.23 -33.15
N THR A 413 -8.36 -26.26 -34.36
CA THR A 413 -7.86 -25.53 -35.52
C THR A 413 -8.48 -24.13 -35.48
N SER A 414 -7.64 -23.09 -35.37
CA SER A 414 -8.05 -21.71 -35.58
C SER A 414 -7.39 -21.21 -36.85
N GLN A 415 -8.11 -21.38 -37.97
CA GLN A 415 -7.89 -20.64 -39.19
C GLN A 415 -8.56 -19.27 -39.03
N HIS A 416 -7.81 -18.17 -39.15
CA HIS A 416 -8.40 -16.94 -39.66
C HIS A 416 -7.49 -16.30 -40.71
N ASN A 417 -8.18 -16.01 -41.81
CA ASN A 417 -7.74 -15.58 -43.13
C ASN A 417 -6.89 -14.31 -43.14
N GLY A 418 -6.00 -14.28 -44.13
CA GLY A 418 -5.46 -13.04 -44.66
C GLY A 418 -6.51 -12.23 -45.42
N GLY A 419 -6.26 -10.94 -45.51
CA GLY A 419 -7.01 -9.97 -46.30
C GLY A 419 -6.05 -8.90 -46.78
N ASP A 420 -5.59 -9.10 -48.01
CA ASP A 420 -4.83 -8.18 -48.85
C ASP A 420 -5.64 -6.93 -49.25
N LEU A 421 -4.88 -5.87 -49.60
CA LEU A 421 -5.16 -4.82 -50.58
C LEU A 421 -6.45 -3.97 -50.46
N MET A 422 -6.26 -2.65 -50.37
CA MET A 422 -6.53 -1.73 -51.50
C MET A 422 -5.81 -0.39 -51.28
N ASP A 423 -4.97 -0.05 -52.26
CA ASP A 423 -4.59 1.31 -52.62
C ASP A 423 -5.83 2.11 -53.05
N ILE A 424 -6.01 3.33 -52.53
CA ILE A 424 -6.70 4.40 -53.26
C ILE A 424 -5.91 5.69 -53.06
N ASP A 425 -5.13 5.99 -54.08
CA ASP A 425 -4.63 7.31 -54.44
C ASP A 425 -5.77 8.10 -55.10
N SER A 426 -5.97 9.36 -54.74
CA SER A 426 -6.78 10.34 -55.48
C SER A 426 -6.50 11.74 -54.98
N GLY A 427 -5.75 12.50 -55.77
CA GLY A 427 -5.54 13.93 -55.63
C GLY A 427 -6.65 14.79 -56.25
N ASP A 428 -6.27 16.06 -56.42
CA ASP A 428 -6.91 17.18 -57.13
C ASP A 428 -7.99 18.02 -56.41
N GLY A 429 -7.58 19.25 -56.08
CA GLY A 429 -8.05 20.40 -56.86
C GLY A 429 -8.93 21.44 -56.14
N PRO A 430 -8.59 22.75 -56.20
CA PRO A 430 -9.27 23.83 -55.47
C PRO A 430 -10.39 24.51 -56.27
N ALA A 431 -11.38 25.08 -55.58
CA ALA A 431 -12.28 26.10 -56.14
C ALA A 431 -12.61 27.17 -55.09
N ALA A 432 -12.51 28.43 -55.52
CA ALA A 432 -12.85 29.65 -54.78
C ALA A 432 -14.31 30.10 -55.10
N PRO A 433 -14.78 31.25 -54.60
CA PRO A 433 -15.81 31.35 -53.58
C PRO A 433 -17.19 31.78 -54.13
N ALA A 434 -18.23 31.57 -53.33
CA ALA A 434 -19.56 32.15 -53.56
C ALA A 434 -19.94 33.03 -52.37
N ASP A 435 -20.27 34.28 -52.68
CA ASP A 435 -20.80 35.30 -51.79
C ASP A 435 -22.11 34.84 -51.13
N GLY A 436 -22.22 35.05 -49.81
CA GLY A 436 -23.39 34.69 -49.02
C GLY A 436 -23.48 35.54 -47.76
N GLN A 437 -24.01 36.76 -47.93
CA GLN A 437 -24.28 37.72 -46.88
C GLN A 437 -25.58 37.36 -46.15
N GLY A 438 -25.52 37.11 -44.83
CA GLY A 438 -26.73 37.09 -44.00
C GLY A 438 -26.60 36.39 -42.64
N GLY A 439 -26.91 37.13 -41.57
CA GLY A 439 -27.52 36.58 -40.35
C GLY A 439 -26.59 36.34 -39.17
N GLY A 440 -26.61 37.27 -38.21
CA GLY A 440 -25.85 37.20 -36.95
C GLY A 440 -26.14 35.93 -36.14
N GLY A 441 -25.13 35.06 -36.06
CA GLY A 441 -24.99 34.05 -35.01
C GLY A 441 -23.80 34.45 -34.14
N GLY A 442 -24.01 34.55 -32.83
CA GLY A 442 -22.94 34.72 -31.85
C GLY A 442 -21.90 33.62 -32.03
N SER A 443 -20.77 34.00 -32.62
CA SER A 443 -19.82 33.09 -33.23
C SER A 443 -19.07 32.29 -32.16
N SER A 444 -18.97 30.97 -32.32
CA SER A 444 -18.10 30.12 -31.49
C SER A 444 -16.63 30.57 -31.51
N SER A 445 -16.25 31.43 -32.46
CA SER A 445 -14.94 32.10 -32.49
C SER A 445 -14.70 32.96 -31.25
N ASP A 446 -15.73 33.58 -30.68
CA ASP A 446 -15.61 34.46 -29.52
C ASP A 446 -15.29 33.66 -28.25
N LEU A 447 -15.96 32.52 -28.06
CA LEU A 447 -15.67 31.58 -26.97
C LEU A 447 -14.24 30.99 -27.10
N LEU A 448 -13.81 30.64 -28.32
CA LEU A 448 -12.44 30.16 -28.56
C LEU A 448 -11.39 31.25 -28.31
N GLN A 449 -11.71 32.51 -28.60
CA GLN A 449 -10.82 33.64 -28.31
C GLN A 449 -10.73 33.90 -26.81
N LYS A 450 -11.83 33.77 -26.05
CA LYS A 450 -11.83 33.81 -24.58
C LYS A 450 -11.05 32.63 -23.96
N ILE A 451 -11.18 31.42 -24.48
CA ILE A 451 -10.39 30.25 -24.03
C ILE A 451 -8.89 30.48 -24.28
N ARG A 452 -8.51 31.05 -25.44
CA ARG A 452 -7.12 31.40 -25.72
C ARG A 452 -6.60 32.51 -24.80
N SER A 453 -7.43 33.51 -24.49
CA SER A 453 -7.10 34.57 -23.53
C SER A 453 -6.87 34.01 -22.12
N MET A 454 -7.76 33.15 -21.62
CA MET A 454 -7.57 32.47 -20.32
C MET A 454 -6.31 31.59 -20.30
N ARG A 455 -6.02 30.87 -21.39
CA ARG A 455 -4.82 30.04 -21.50
C ARG A 455 -3.52 30.87 -21.49
N SER A 456 -3.57 32.13 -21.92
CA SER A 456 -2.41 33.04 -21.89
C SER A 456 -2.05 33.56 -20.49
N LEU A 457 -2.99 33.49 -19.54
CA LEU A 457 -2.76 33.87 -18.13
C LEU A 457 -2.01 32.78 -17.34
N VAL A 458 -2.06 31.52 -17.79
CA VAL A 458 -1.46 30.38 -17.07
C VAL A 458 0.08 30.49 -16.98
N PRO A 459 0.82 30.78 -18.07
CA PRO A 459 2.27 30.99 -17.99
C PRO A 459 2.66 32.18 -17.12
N GLN A 460 1.87 33.25 -17.12
CA GLN A 460 2.12 34.43 -16.29
C GLN A 460 2.00 34.10 -14.80
N LEU A 461 0.95 33.37 -14.41
CA LEU A 461 0.74 32.96 -13.02
C LEU A 461 1.86 32.02 -12.52
N ALA A 462 2.33 31.11 -13.39
CA ALA A 462 3.46 30.23 -13.09
C ALA A 462 4.77 31.03 -12.91
N SER A 463 5.03 32.01 -13.78
CA SER A 463 6.20 32.89 -13.69
C SER A 463 6.18 33.74 -12.41
N ASP A 464 5.01 34.22 -12.00
CA ASP A 464 4.87 35.05 -10.80
C ASP A 464 5.06 34.22 -9.51
N LEU A 465 4.61 32.97 -9.51
CA LEU A 465 4.89 32.00 -8.44
C LEU A 465 6.39 31.67 -8.33
N GLU A 466 7.05 31.38 -9.45
CA GLU A 466 8.49 31.12 -9.47
C GLU A 466 9.30 32.35 -9.03
N ARG A 467 8.85 33.56 -9.38
CA ARG A 467 9.44 34.81 -8.90
C ARG A 467 9.27 34.97 -7.39
N ALA A 468 8.10 34.63 -6.84
CA ALA A 468 7.86 34.66 -5.41
C ALA A 468 8.77 33.70 -4.64
N ASP A 469 8.92 32.46 -5.14
CA ASP A 469 9.78 31.45 -4.51
C ASP A 469 11.25 31.88 -4.53
N ASN A 470 11.74 32.46 -5.63
CA ASN A 470 13.10 33.00 -5.71
C ASN A 470 13.34 34.18 -4.75
N ILE A 471 12.35 35.06 -4.56
CA ILE A 471 12.43 36.16 -3.59
C ILE A 471 12.45 35.61 -2.15
N ILE A 472 11.64 34.58 -1.85
CA ILE A 472 11.66 33.93 -0.53
C ILE A 472 13.02 33.29 -0.27
N ALA A 473 13.53 32.51 -1.23
CA ALA A 473 14.80 31.79 -1.10
C ALA A 473 15.99 32.74 -0.89
N THR A 474 16.06 33.84 -1.65
CA THR A 474 17.17 34.81 -1.58
C THR A 474 17.16 35.65 -0.30
N HIS A 475 16.00 35.83 0.34
CA HIS A 475 15.88 36.61 1.59
C HIS A 475 15.91 35.77 2.87
N THR A 476 15.77 34.45 2.82
CA THR A 476 15.90 33.59 4.00
C THR A 476 17.29 33.62 4.66
N ASP A 477 18.33 34.00 3.92
CA ASP A 477 19.72 34.01 4.41
C ASP A 477 20.21 35.40 4.85
N ASN A 478 19.46 36.47 4.58
CA ASN A 478 19.86 37.85 4.87
C ASN A 478 18.85 38.53 5.81
N THR A 479 19.15 38.53 7.11
CA THR A 479 18.28 39.03 8.19
C THR A 479 18.03 40.55 8.18
N GLU A 480 18.68 41.34 7.33
CA GLU A 480 18.65 42.81 7.43
C GLU A 480 17.65 43.55 6.52
N ASP A 481 16.96 42.88 5.58
CA ASP A 481 16.11 43.57 4.57
C ASP A 481 14.62 43.14 4.57
N GLY A 482 14.02 43.00 5.76
CA GLY A 482 12.60 42.63 5.90
C GLY A 482 11.61 43.60 5.23
N ALA A 483 11.98 44.88 5.05
CA ALA A 483 11.14 45.87 4.39
C ALA A 483 11.07 45.69 2.85
N LEU A 484 12.16 45.28 2.22
CA LEU A 484 12.22 45.03 0.77
C LEU A 484 11.47 43.76 0.39
N LEU A 485 11.55 42.73 1.25
CA LEU A 485 10.78 41.50 1.11
C LEU A 485 9.28 41.78 1.19
N ALA A 486 8.84 42.58 2.18
CA ALA A 486 7.44 42.96 2.33
C ALA A 486 6.91 43.73 1.10
N GLY A 487 7.68 44.68 0.56
CA GLY A 487 7.31 45.42 -0.64
C GLY A 487 7.20 44.53 -1.89
N SER A 488 8.16 43.61 -2.07
CA SER A 488 8.17 42.71 -3.23
C SER A 488 7.03 41.68 -3.18
N LEU A 489 6.75 41.11 -2.01
CA LEU A 489 5.61 40.22 -1.82
C LEU A 489 4.28 40.94 -2.00
N SER A 490 4.16 42.19 -1.55
CA SER A 490 2.96 43.01 -1.77
C SER A 490 2.67 43.21 -3.26
N SER A 491 3.70 43.52 -4.06
CA SER A 491 3.55 43.69 -5.51
C SER A 491 3.13 42.40 -6.23
N ILE A 492 3.59 41.24 -5.78
CA ILE A 492 3.16 39.95 -6.33
C ILE A 492 1.71 39.65 -5.94
N LEU A 493 1.33 39.98 -4.70
CA LEU A 493 -0.04 39.81 -4.21
C LEU A 493 -1.03 40.67 -5.00
N ASP A 494 -0.68 41.92 -5.31
CA ASP A 494 -1.48 42.81 -6.16
C ASP A 494 -1.65 42.23 -7.57
N THR A 495 -0.56 41.72 -8.17
CA THR A 495 -0.58 41.09 -9.51
C THR A 495 -1.48 39.85 -9.54
N LEU A 496 -1.42 39.01 -8.51
CA LEU A 496 -2.28 37.82 -8.38
C LEU A 496 -3.75 38.23 -8.16
N THR A 497 -4.00 39.29 -7.39
CA THR A 497 -5.34 39.82 -7.13
C THR A 497 -5.97 40.39 -8.41
N ASP A 498 -5.18 41.08 -9.23
CA ASP A 498 -5.61 41.59 -10.52
C ASP A 498 -5.91 40.44 -11.50
N ALA A 499 -5.05 39.43 -11.55
CA ALA A 499 -5.27 38.23 -12.37
C ALA A 499 -6.53 37.46 -11.95
N GLN A 500 -6.76 37.30 -10.64
CA GLN A 500 -7.97 36.68 -10.12
C GLN A 500 -9.24 37.50 -10.45
N SER A 501 -9.16 38.83 -10.34
CA SER A 501 -10.25 39.73 -10.68
C SER A 501 -10.60 39.67 -12.16
N ALA A 502 -9.59 39.63 -13.03
CA ALA A 502 -9.76 39.46 -14.47
C ALA A 502 -10.42 38.10 -14.80
N LEU A 503 -9.96 37.01 -14.18
CA LEU A 503 -10.55 35.69 -14.39
C LEU A 503 -12.00 35.61 -13.90
N SER A 504 -12.28 36.20 -12.74
CA SER A 504 -13.64 36.23 -12.16
C SER A 504 -14.60 37.04 -13.03
N LYS A 505 -14.13 38.15 -13.60
CA LYS A 505 -14.89 38.96 -14.56
C LYS A 505 -15.23 38.17 -15.83
N GLU A 506 -14.24 37.48 -16.41
CA GLU A 506 -14.47 36.65 -17.61
C GLU A 506 -15.45 35.50 -17.34
N LEU A 507 -15.36 34.83 -16.19
CA LEU A 507 -16.30 33.79 -15.79
C LEU A 507 -17.74 34.33 -15.62
N ALA A 508 -17.88 35.53 -15.05
CA ALA A 508 -19.19 36.18 -14.92
C ALA A 508 -19.80 36.53 -16.28
N GLU A 509 -18.99 36.97 -17.25
CA GLU A 509 -19.43 37.23 -18.63
C GLU A 509 -19.87 35.93 -19.35
N ILE A 510 -19.16 34.82 -19.16
CA ILE A 510 -19.54 33.50 -19.72
C ILE A 510 -20.87 33.01 -19.13
N ALA A 511 -21.07 33.18 -17.82
CA ALA A 511 -22.32 32.81 -17.16
C ALA A 511 -23.52 33.64 -17.66
N GLY A 512 -23.31 34.93 -17.96
CA GLY A 512 -24.34 35.82 -18.51
C GLY A 512 -24.86 35.35 -19.88
N HIS A 513 -23.99 34.86 -20.76
CA HIS A 513 -24.39 34.37 -22.09
C HIS A 513 -25.16 33.05 -22.07
N THR A 514 -24.92 32.19 -21.08
CA THR A 514 -25.60 30.90 -20.97
C THR A 514 -27.08 31.05 -20.60
N THR A 515 -27.42 32.11 -19.87
CA THR A 515 -28.79 32.36 -19.38
C THR A 515 -29.74 32.85 -20.47
N GLN A 516 -29.24 33.46 -21.56
CA GLN A 516 -30.10 33.97 -22.65
C GLN A 516 -30.54 32.89 -23.67
N VAL A 517 -29.86 31.74 -23.72
CA VAL A 517 -30.16 30.69 -24.72
C VAL A 517 -31.33 29.78 -24.29
N SER A 518 -31.77 29.84 -23.03
CA SER A 518 -32.78 28.91 -22.48
C SER A 518 -34.24 29.40 -22.54
N ALA A 519 -34.52 30.58 -23.09
CA ALA A 519 -35.86 31.20 -23.04
C ALA A 519 -36.82 30.84 -24.21
N GLY A 520 -36.56 29.78 -24.98
CA GLY A 520 -37.31 29.53 -26.21
C GLY A 520 -37.51 28.08 -26.62
N VAL A 521 -38.09 27.23 -25.76
CA VAL A 521 -38.69 25.94 -26.19
C VAL A 521 -39.97 25.65 -25.39
N PRO A 522 -41.15 25.46 -26.02
CA PRO A 522 -42.37 25.08 -25.32
C PRO A 522 -42.37 23.58 -24.98
N ALA A 523 -42.81 23.28 -23.76
CA ALA A 523 -42.84 21.95 -23.17
C ALA A 523 -43.86 21.00 -23.83
N ALA A 524 -43.40 19.85 -24.31
CA ALA A 524 -44.23 18.69 -24.61
C ALA A 524 -44.04 17.63 -23.51
N ALA A 525 -45.15 17.26 -22.88
CA ALA A 525 -45.22 16.29 -21.80
C ALA A 525 -44.95 14.87 -22.30
N VAL A 526 -43.99 14.18 -21.69
CA VAL A 526 -43.85 12.73 -21.77
C VAL A 526 -43.69 12.20 -20.34
N GLY A 527 -44.72 11.51 -19.87
CA GLY A 527 -44.71 10.79 -18.61
C GLY A 527 -43.95 9.47 -18.75
N VAL A 528 -43.07 9.19 -17.79
CA VAL A 528 -42.46 7.87 -17.60
C VAL A 528 -42.58 7.49 -16.13
N SER A 529 -43.26 6.37 -15.90
CA SER A 529 -43.51 5.74 -14.60
C SER A 529 -42.23 5.35 -13.87
N SER A 530 -42.21 5.62 -12.56
CA SER A 530 -41.21 5.14 -11.62
C SER A 530 -41.70 3.86 -10.95
N SER A 531 -41.01 2.74 -11.17
CA SER A 531 -41.14 1.51 -10.38
C SER A 531 -39.96 1.41 -9.42
N ARG A 532 -40.27 1.49 -8.13
CA ARG A 532 -39.35 1.51 -6.99
C ARG A 532 -39.48 0.14 -6.30
N GLU A 533 -38.50 -0.73 -6.48
CA GLU A 533 -38.36 -1.97 -5.70
C GLU A 533 -37.32 -1.76 -4.59
N SER A 534 -37.74 -2.00 -3.35
CA SER A 534 -36.88 -2.13 -2.17
C SER A 534 -36.58 -3.61 -1.94
N PRO A 535 -35.40 -3.98 -1.41
CA PRO A 535 -35.24 -5.24 -0.70
C PRO A 535 -35.08 -5.02 0.81
N ALA A 536 -35.52 -6.06 1.52
CA ALA A 536 -35.79 -6.15 2.93
C ALA A 536 -34.55 -6.30 3.80
N ALA A 537 -34.72 -5.86 5.05
CA ALA A 537 -33.83 -6.11 6.17
C ALA A 537 -33.87 -7.59 6.60
N ALA A 538 -32.71 -8.14 6.92
CA ALA A 538 -32.58 -9.40 7.65
C ALA A 538 -31.84 -9.14 8.97
N ALA A 539 -32.50 -9.48 10.06
CA ALA A 539 -31.99 -9.47 11.42
C ALA A 539 -31.46 -10.87 11.81
N GLY A 540 -30.49 -10.90 12.72
CA GLY A 540 -30.31 -12.02 13.65
C GLY A 540 -28.93 -12.69 13.63
N GLY A 541 -28.15 -12.43 14.68
CA GLY A 541 -26.95 -13.20 15.01
C GLY A 541 -26.35 -12.76 16.34
N ALA A 542 -26.74 -13.42 17.42
CA ALA A 542 -26.33 -13.15 18.80
C ALA A 542 -25.28 -14.16 19.31
N GLY A 543 -24.40 -13.68 20.21
CA GLY A 543 -23.52 -14.47 21.10
C GLY A 543 -22.19 -14.89 20.47
N ILE A 544 -21.01 -14.83 21.10
CA ILE A 544 -20.67 -15.13 22.50
C ILE A 544 -19.38 -14.34 22.85
N SER A 545 -19.38 -13.55 23.93
CA SER A 545 -18.17 -12.95 24.51
C SER A 545 -17.79 -13.67 25.81
N ARG A 546 -16.56 -14.16 25.88
CA ARG A 546 -15.98 -14.83 27.05
C ARG A 546 -14.96 -13.88 27.67
N GLY A 547 -15.25 -13.40 28.87
CA GLY A 547 -14.40 -12.47 29.60
C GLY A 547 -13.25 -13.18 30.33
N GLU A 548 -12.06 -12.60 30.26
CA GLU A 548 -10.96 -12.89 31.19
C GLU A 548 -10.51 -11.60 31.89
N LYS A 549 -10.69 -11.60 33.20
CA LYS A 549 -10.16 -10.63 34.16
C LYS A 549 -8.68 -10.95 34.41
N ARG A 550 -7.76 -10.00 34.22
CA ARG A 550 -6.51 -9.98 34.98
C ARG A 550 -6.20 -8.60 35.57
N LYS A 551 -6.26 -8.66 36.89
CA LYS A 551 -5.96 -7.74 37.97
C LYS A 551 -4.60 -7.06 37.83
N ALA A 552 -4.59 -5.73 37.89
CA ALA A 552 -3.41 -4.91 38.15
C ALA A 552 -3.01 -5.04 39.63
N ALA A 553 -1.70 -5.09 39.89
CA ALA A 553 -1.12 -4.85 41.20
C ALA A 553 -0.03 -3.80 41.05
N ALA A 554 -0.24 -2.67 41.73
CA ALA A 554 0.76 -1.66 41.99
C ALA A 554 1.72 -2.14 43.09
N SER A 555 3.00 -1.78 42.97
CA SER A 555 3.90 -1.65 44.11
C SER A 555 4.84 -0.48 43.89
N SER A 556 4.93 0.31 44.95
CA SER A 556 5.58 1.59 45.15
C SER A 556 7.10 1.52 45.39
N ALA A 557 7.78 2.59 44.98
CA ALA A 557 8.89 3.31 45.61
C ALA A 557 9.97 2.55 46.42
N SER A 558 11.24 2.76 46.04
CA SER A 558 12.36 2.91 46.98
C SER A 558 13.46 3.80 46.40
N SER A 559 13.89 4.75 47.23
CA SER A 559 15.00 5.69 47.10
C SER A 559 16.38 5.07 47.30
N GLY A 560 17.44 5.78 46.87
CA GLY A 560 18.86 5.56 47.21
C GLY A 560 19.72 5.42 45.95
N ASP A 561 20.39 6.45 45.43
CA ASP A 561 21.53 7.22 45.97
C ASP A 561 22.89 6.50 45.84
N ASP A 562 23.80 7.20 45.16
CA ASP A 562 25.27 7.11 45.07
C ASP A 562 26.04 5.85 44.63
N GLY A 563 27.00 6.07 43.72
CA GLY A 563 28.28 5.36 43.75
C GLY A 563 28.93 5.04 42.40
N GLU A 564 29.80 5.93 41.92
CA GLU A 564 30.87 5.66 40.95
C GLU A 564 31.69 4.39 41.30
N ALA A 565 32.03 3.58 40.31
CA ALA A 565 33.33 2.91 40.24
C ALA A 565 33.59 2.33 38.83
N GLU A 566 34.52 2.96 38.12
CA GLU A 566 35.25 2.36 37.00
C GLU A 566 35.89 1.03 37.40
N ARG A 567 35.73 -0.01 36.57
CA ARG A 567 36.70 -1.11 36.48
C ARG A 567 36.87 -1.62 35.05
N PRO A 568 38.11 -1.90 34.62
CA PRO A 568 38.43 -2.31 33.24
C PRO A 568 38.32 -3.83 33.05
N HIS A 569 37.77 -4.25 31.91
CA HIS A 569 37.79 -5.65 31.48
C HIS A 569 39.15 -6.01 30.85
N LYS A 570 39.95 -6.78 31.60
CA LYS A 570 41.06 -7.58 31.08
C LYS A 570 40.50 -8.73 30.23
N ARG A 571 40.89 -8.80 28.95
CA ARG A 571 40.64 -9.93 28.06
C ARG A 571 41.84 -10.89 28.14
N ALA A 572 41.60 -12.11 28.63
CA ALA A 572 42.58 -13.16 28.70
C ALA A 572 42.76 -13.84 27.32
N LYS A 573 44.02 -14.01 26.91
CA LYS A 573 44.44 -14.92 25.83
C LYS A 573 44.19 -16.35 26.28
N GLY A 574 43.46 -17.12 25.46
CA GLY A 574 43.43 -18.57 25.53
C GLY A 574 44.17 -19.14 24.33
N ASP A 575 45.38 -19.64 24.57
CA ASP A 575 46.08 -20.58 23.70
C ASP A 575 45.37 -21.95 23.79
N GLY A 576 45.17 -22.59 22.65
CA GLY A 576 44.57 -23.92 22.57
C GLY A 576 44.93 -24.57 21.25
N GLY A 577 46.17 -25.06 21.14
CA GLY A 577 46.63 -25.91 20.05
C GLY A 577 45.96 -27.29 20.10
N GLY A 578 45.64 -27.82 18.92
CA GLY A 578 45.11 -29.16 18.74
C GLY A 578 45.39 -29.63 17.31
N SER A 579 46.54 -30.28 17.15
CA SER A 579 47.01 -30.96 15.95
C SER A 579 46.21 -32.23 15.69
N SER A 580 45.75 -32.45 14.44
CA SER A 580 45.55 -33.80 13.89
C SER A 580 45.62 -33.74 12.36
N THR A 581 46.67 -34.36 11.85
CA THR A 581 46.94 -34.67 10.44
C THR A 581 46.31 -36.01 10.01
N ILE A 582 46.38 -36.28 8.70
CA ILE A 582 46.26 -37.59 7.99
C ILE A 582 44.80 -37.95 7.59
N ALA A 583 44.42 -38.32 6.35
CA ALA A 583 45.12 -38.59 5.08
C ALA A 583 44.16 -38.44 3.89
N GLU A 584 44.75 -38.14 2.73
CA GLU A 584 44.29 -38.50 1.39
C GLU A 584 44.56 -40.01 1.13
N ASP A 585 43.60 -40.73 0.55
CA ASP A 585 43.76 -41.61 -0.65
C ASP A 585 42.50 -42.46 -0.87
N GLU A 586 41.75 -42.14 -1.93
CA GLU A 586 41.32 -42.99 -3.08
C GLU A 586 40.20 -42.30 -3.89
#